data_AF-E9DSF2-F1
#
_entry.id   AF-E9DSF2-F1
#
_cell.length_a   1.000
_cell.length_b   1.000
_cell.length_c   1.000
_cell.angle_alpha   90.00
_cell.angle_beta   90.00
_cell.angle_gamma   90.00
#
_symmetry.space_group_name_H-M   'P 1'
#
loop_
_entity.id
_entity.type
_entity.pdbx_description
1 polymer ?
#
loop_
_entity_poly.entity_id
_entity_poly.type
_entity_poly.pdbx_seq_one_letter_code
_entity_poly.pdbx_strand_id
1 'polypeptide(L)'
;MKGEFVAAALAALASGVSAAHHRHAHEHLFKKGLNDTAAVCTPGCTTIWKTITGEPTLVPSTKTQTQILTVTPSPETSTQAPPPPPPTTQAPPPPPATTEIVVVPTPVVRTCPTPGTYTFPATTVTIQKTTTVCDATSTKVPSGTHTIGGVTTVVVTATTVTCPVATIHTSGSVTTSTIVQTTYVCPSAGTYTIAPITTTVSEATVIVYPTPATYKPGTYTAPQQVVTVTKTGYVTICPLTSQGLSTSTSAPTSTSTPAPALTSVKTQAPSPPLVKTTEAPKKSQTPPPPPPPVTTSEAPKKSQTPPPSLPVTTSEAPKSSQAPPPSNNGGDLISNNDHLGMTYTPYVGSTGQCKTAEQVDSDISAIKQAGFSVVRVYSTDCNTLENVGNACSKHGVKMIVGVFVKSSGCSINTPDIKEQVDKLVAWGKWDLVVLLVVGNEAIMNNYCSPQELKQLITDVKGKCSSKFSGKVTISETLNIWQREDVSSMMCPCVDIMGANIHPYFNDAVAPSEAGQFVQGQINLLKNICNKDVITLEVGWPSSGSNNGLAVVGFDAQSIAVKSIREQCGNKVIFFSLENDLWKQKGSCGCEDSWGLGAAFNIKVSS
;
A
#
# COMPACT_ATOMS: atom_id res chain seq x y z
N MET A 1 12.55 60.14 -7.15
CA MET A 1 13.51 59.12 -7.62
C MET A 1 14.09 58.48 -6.37
N LYS A 2 13.45 57.43 -5.83
CA LYS A 2 13.67 55.99 -6.04
C LYS A 2 14.99 55.45 -5.43
N GLY A 3 14.84 54.49 -4.50
CA GLY A 3 15.81 53.45 -4.07
C GLY A 3 16.58 53.80 -2.79
N GLU A 4 16.16 53.41 -1.58
CA GLU A 4 16.14 52.06 -0.94
C GLU A 4 17.53 51.49 -0.64
N PHE A 5 17.81 51.21 0.65
CA PHE A 5 18.45 49.97 1.16
C PHE A 5 18.46 50.00 2.70
N VAL A 6 17.43 49.42 3.35
CA VAL A 6 17.50 48.87 4.71
C VAL A 6 16.54 47.67 4.84
N ALA A 7 17.05 46.60 5.45
CA ALA A 7 16.36 45.45 6.07
C ALA A 7 15.74 44.35 5.19
N ALA A 8 16.29 43.13 5.35
CA ALA A 8 15.54 41.89 5.23
C ALA A 8 16.05 40.89 6.29
N ALA A 9 15.50 41.02 7.49
CA ALA A 9 15.48 39.98 8.52
C ALA A 9 14.02 39.87 8.98
N LEU A 10 13.22 39.06 8.29
CA LEU A 10 11.89 38.59 8.69
C LEU A 10 11.32 37.72 7.56
N ALA A 11 11.53 36.41 7.64
CA ALA A 11 10.76 35.40 6.92
C ALA A 11 10.86 34.05 7.65
N ALA A 12 10.48 34.06 8.92
CA ALA A 12 10.00 32.88 9.62
C ALA A 12 8.66 33.31 10.24
N LEU A 13 7.63 32.47 10.13
CA LEU A 13 6.22 32.71 10.50
C LEU A 13 5.33 33.24 9.35
N ALA A 14 5.04 32.39 8.37
CA ALA A 14 3.73 32.34 7.68
C ALA A 14 3.71 31.19 6.65
N SER A 15 3.73 29.95 7.11
CA SER A 15 3.25 28.81 6.31
C SER A 15 2.22 28.09 7.17
N GLY A 16 0.98 28.57 7.10
CA GLY A 16 -0.18 27.81 7.54
C GLY A 16 -0.28 26.56 6.66
N VAL A 17 0.19 25.44 7.19
CA VAL A 17 0.08 24.14 6.54
C VAL A 17 -1.37 23.67 6.67
N SER A 18 -2.17 23.86 5.63
CA SER A 18 -3.41 23.10 5.48
C SER A 18 -3.03 21.71 4.99
N ALA A 19 -2.95 20.75 5.92
CA ALA A 19 -3.01 19.34 5.56
C ALA A 19 -4.36 19.09 4.86
N ALA A 20 -4.33 18.64 3.62
CA ALA A 20 -5.53 18.16 2.94
C ALA A 20 -6.17 17.05 3.79
N HIS A 21 -7.50 17.04 3.89
CA HIS A 21 -8.25 16.02 4.62
C HIS A 21 -8.06 14.65 3.96
N HIS A 22 -7.01 13.92 4.35
CA HIS A 22 -6.89 12.49 4.10
C HIS A 22 -7.70 11.79 5.19
N ARG A 23 -8.85 11.20 4.81
CA ARG A 23 -9.58 10.31 5.72
C ARG A 23 -8.75 9.05 5.93
N HIS A 24 -8.22 8.86 7.13
CA HIS A 24 -7.65 7.58 7.54
C HIS A 24 -8.80 6.57 7.62
N ALA A 25 -8.81 5.61 6.71
CA ALA A 25 -9.88 4.62 6.63
C ALA A 25 -9.65 3.50 7.67
N HIS A 26 -9.71 3.82 8.96
CA HIS A 26 -9.77 2.81 10.04
C HIS A 26 -11.16 2.13 10.13
N GLU A 27 -12.10 2.49 9.23
CA GLU A 27 -13.50 2.05 9.21
C GLU A 27 -13.69 0.52 9.07
N HIS A 28 -12.73 -0.19 8.46
CA HIS A 28 -12.94 -1.58 8.04
C HIS A 28 -12.62 -2.66 9.08
N LEU A 29 -12.36 -2.30 10.33
CA LEU A 29 -12.03 -3.27 11.38
C LEU A 29 -13.15 -4.30 11.66
N PHE A 30 -14.43 -4.05 11.36
CA PHE A 30 -15.52 -5.01 11.67
C PHE A 30 -16.76 -4.97 10.75
N LYS A 31 -16.60 -5.18 9.44
CA LYS A 31 -17.72 -5.70 8.62
C LYS A 31 -17.61 -7.22 8.50
N LYS A 32 -17.85 -7.95 9.59
CA LYS A 32 -18.22 -9.37 9.54
C LYS A 32 -18.78 -9.81 10.89
N GLY A 33 -20.12 -9.87 10.95
CA GLY A 33 -20.84 -10.49 12.04
C GLY A 33 -22.16 -9.79 12.35
N LEU A 34 -23.23 -10.12 11.61
CA LEU A 34 -24.57 -10.46 12.13
C LEU A 34 -25.56 -10.56 10.96
N ASN A 35 -26.40 -11.59 11.03
CA ASN A 35 -27.38 -11.99 10.03
C ASN A 35 -28.40 -10.89 9.69
N ASP A 36 -28.56 -10.63 8.38
CA ASP A 36 -29.69 -9.87 7.84
C ASP A 36 -30.98 -10.69 7.94
N THR A 37 -31.87 -10.31 8.84
CA THR A 37 -33.30 -10.65 8.74
C THR A 37 -34.02 -9.62 7.89
N ALA A 38 -34.25 -10.02 6.64
CA ALA A 38 -35.40 -9.73 5.77
C ALA A 38 -36.13 -8.37 5.91
N ALA A 39 -35.91 -7.51 4.91
CA ALA A 39 -36.97 -6.69 4.34
C ALA A 39 -37.11 -7.04 2.86
N VAL A 40 -38.24 -7.67 2.53
CA VAL A 40 -38.64 -8.04 1.18
C VAL A 40 -39.04 -6.77 0.41
N CYS A 41 -38.33 -6.47 -0.69
CA CYS A 41 -38.86 -5.66 -1.79
C CYS A 41 -38.61 -6.40 -3.11
N THR A 42 -39.70 -6.72 -3.80
CA THR A 42 -39.75 -7.46 -5.08
C THR A 42 -39.24 -6.62 -6.26
N PRO A 43 -38.74 -7.26 -7.34
CA PRO A 43 -38.00 -6.61 -8.42
C PRO A 43 -38.91 -5.99 -9.49
N GLY A 44 -38.77 -4.69 -9.70
CA GLY A 44 -39.26 -4.01 -10.91
C GLY A 44 -38.10 -3.78 -11.87
N CYS A 45 -38.09 -4.47 -13.02
CA CYS A 45 -37.18 -4.14 -14.11
C CYS A 45 -37.69 -2.90 -14.83
N THR A 46 -36.97 -1.79 -14.74
CA THR A 46 -37.17 -0.62 -15.61
C THR A 46 -35.82 -0.24 -16.21
N THR A 47 -35.66 -0.48 -17.51
CA THR A 47 -34.47 -0.04 -18.25
C THR A 47 -34.60 1.44 -18.55
N ILE A 48 -33.83 2.27 -17.85
CA ILE A 48 -33.67 3.69 -18.13
C ILE A 48 -32.41 3.83 -18.98
N TRP A 49 -32.54 4.28 -20.24
CA TRP A 49 -31.39 4.75 -21.01
C TRP A 49 -31.17 6.23 -20.71
N LYS A 50 -30.01 6.56 -20.15
CA LYS A 50 -29.55 7.93 -20.01
C LYS A 50 -28.19 8.03 -20.70
N THR A 51 -28.14 8.79 -21.79
CA THR A 51 -26.86 9.20 -22.38
C THR A 51 -26.27 10.25 -21.45
N ILE A 52 -25.16 9.91 -20.78
CA ILE A 52 -24.36 10.86 -20.00
C ILE A 52 -23.24 11.33 -20.91
N THR A 53 -23.31 12.57 -21.36
CA THR A 53 -22.16 13.30 -21.90
C THR A 53 -21.50 14.01 -20.73
N GLY A 54 -20.29 13.57 -20.35
CA GLY A 54 -19.47 14.16 -19.30
C GLY A 54 -18.01 14.20 -19.75
N GLU A 55 -17.23 15.08 -19.14
CA GLU A 55 -15.77 15.12 -19.32
C GLU A 55 -15.12 13.77 -18.99
N PRO A 56 -14.00 13.41 -19.64
CA PRO A 56 -13.43 12.07 -19.58
C PRO A 56 -13.13 11.63 -18.14
N THR A 57 -13.87 10.64 -17.66
CA THR A 57 -13.61 9.93 -16.40
C THR A 57 -12.33 9.11 -16.56
N LEU A 58 -11.25 9.51 -15.89
CA LEU A 58 -10.06 8.69 -15.72
C LEU A 58 -10.38 7.56 -14.74
N VAL A 59 -10.30 6.32 -15.22
CA VAL A 59 -10.46 5.12 -14.39
C VAL A 59 -9.05 4.62 -14.01
N PRO A 60 -8.74 4.41 -12.72
CA PRO A 60 -7.40 4.05 -12.29
C PRO A 60 -7.01 2.64 -12.77
N SER A 61 -5.87 2.53 -13.47
CA SER A 61 -5.28 1.27 -13.91
C SER A 61 -4.30 0.70 -12.88
N THR A 62 -4.41 -0.59 -12.57
CA THR A 62 -3.52 -1.31 -11.65
C THR A 62 -2.39 -2.08 -12.35
N LYS A 63 -1.25 -2.12 -11.65
CA LYS A 63 -0.08 -3.01 -11.76
C LYS A 63 0.64 -3.06 -13.11
N THR A 64 1.79 -2.38 -13.13
CA THR A 64 2.86 -2.42 -14.13
C THR A 64 4.00 -3.26 -13.54
N GLN A 65 4.33 -4.43 -14.12
CA GLN A 65 5.54 -5.18 -13.76
C GLN A 65 6.71 -4.77 -14.67
N THR A 66 7.67 -4.03 -14.14
CA THR A 66 8.88 -3.61 -14.89
C THR A 66 9.91 -4.73 -14.91
N GLN A 67 10.25 -5.27 -16.08
CA GLN A 67 11.52 -5.97 -16.30
C GLN A 67 12.51 -4.98 -16.93
N ILE A 68 13.63 -4.75 -16.24
CA ILE A 68 14.69 -3.85 -16.71
C ILE A 68 15.68 -4.67 -17.54
N LEU A 69 15.79 -4.38 -18.84
CA LEU A 69 16.91 -4.81 -19.66
C LEU A 69 17.95 -3.69 -19.68
N THR A 70 19.04 -3.86 -18.94
CA THR A 70 20.17 -2.92 -18.92
C THR A 70 21.04 -3.17 -20.15
N VAL A 71 21.22 -2.16 -21.01
CA VAL A 71 22.21 -2.19 -22.10
C VAL A 71 23.15 -1.01 -21.92
N THR A 72 24.42 -1.32 -21.66
CA THR A 72 25.52 -0.35 -21.62
C THR A 72 26.11 -0.22 -23.03
N PRO A 73 26.35 0.99 -23.57
CA PRO A 73 26.99 1.14 -24.85
C PRO A 73 28.51 0.96 -24.73
N SER A 74 29.13 0.29 -25.70
CA SER A 74 30.58 0.29 -25.91
C SER A 74 30.90 0.23 -27.41
N PRO A 75 32.10 0.67 -27.83
CA PRO A 75 32.27 1.74 -28.80
C PRO A 75 32.39 1.26 -30.25
N GLU A 76 32.20 2.22 -31.16
CA GLU A 76 32.41 2.09 -32.61
C GLU A 76 33.81 1.52 -32.93
N THR A 77 33.88 0.57 -33.86
CA THR A 77 35.15 0.21 -34.51
C THR A 77 34.96 0.12 -36.02
N SER A 78 35.75 0.93 -36.72
CA SER A 78 35.95 0.98 -38.17
C SER A 78 36.87 -0.16 -38.62
N THR A 79 36.62 -0.70 -39.82
CA THR A 79 37.35 -1.80 -40.46
C THR A 79 38.49 -1.32 -41.37
N GLN A 80 39.67 -1.95 -41.28
CA GLN A 80 40.64 -2.06 -42.39
C GLN A 80 41.44 -3.39 -42.28
N ALA A 81 41.84 -3.94 -43.44
CA ALA A 81 42.43 -5.28 -43.65
C ALA A 81 43.98 -5.22 -43.91
N PRO A 82 44.71 -6.32 -44.28
CA PRO A 82 45.55 -7.23 -43.47
C PRO A 82 47.07 -7.26 -43.88
N PRO A 83 47.87 -8.34 -43.65
CA PRO A 83 48.62 -8.81 -42.45
C PRO A 83 50.19 -8.73 -42.61
N PRO A 84 51.07 -9.16 -41.65
CA PRO A 84 51.69 -10.52 -41.68
C PRO A 84 52.13 -11.08 -40.26
N PRO A 85 53.07 -12.06 -40.06
CA PRO A 85 52.89 -13.38 -39.38
C PRO A 85 53.54 -13.51 -37.95
N PRO A 86 53.48 -14.68 -37.26
CA PRO A 86 53.36 -14.78 -35.79
C PRO A 86 54.70 -14.99 -35.03
N PRO A 87 54.73 -14.92 -33.67
CA PRO A 87 54.61 -16.16 -32.88
C PRO A 87 54.00 -16.07 -31.44
N THR A 88 53.47 -17.23 -31.01
CA THR A 88 53.42 -17.86 -29.65
C THR A 88 52.62 -17.30 -28.45
N THR A 89 51.74 -18.20 -27.98
CA THR A 89 51.28 -18.51 -26.60
C THR A 89 50.38 -17.54 -25.82
N GLN A 90 49.09 -17.90 -25.70
CA GLN A 90 48.41 -18.25 -24.45
C GLN A 90 47.00 -18.82 -24.73
N ALA A 91 46.54 -19.76 -23.90
CA ALA A 91 45.21 -20.35 -24.01
C ALA A 91 44.11 -19.33 -23.62
N PRO A 92 42.97 -19.24 -24.33
CA PRO A 92 41.92 -18.29 -23.99
C PRO A 92 41.04 -18.80 -22.83
N PRO A 93 40.51 -17.89 -21.99
CA PRO A 93 39.46 -18.21 -21.01
C PRO A 93 38.14 -18.59 -21.72
N PRO A 94 37.21 -19.29 -21.04
CA PRO A 94 35.98 -19.77 -21.66
C PRO A 94 35.11 -18.61 -22.17
N PRO A 95 34.35 -18.80 -23.26
CA PRO A 95 33.57 -17.73 -23.87
C PRO A 95 32.45 -17.26 -22.92
N PRO A 96 32.15 -15.94 -22.86
CA PRO A 96 30.98 -15.45 -22.16
C PRO A 96 29.70 -15.91 -22.86
N ALA A 97 28.67 -16.18 -22.07
CA ALA A 97 27.36 -16.59 -22.58
C ALA A 97 26.81 -15.52 -23.55
N THR A 98 26.65 -15.90 -24.82
CA THR A 98 26.02 -15.08 -25.85
C THR A 98 24.52 -15.02 -25.61
N THR A 99 24.03 -13.87 -25.13
CA THR A 99 22.59 -13.57 -25.14
C THR A 99 22.24 -13.05 -26.54
N GLU A 100 21.45 -13.81 -27.31
CA GLU A 100 20.94 -13.37 -28.61
C GLU A 100 20.10 -12.09 -28.46
N ILE A 101 20.51 -11.01 -29.12
CA ILE A 101 19.70 -9.82 -29.31
C ILE A 101 18.66 -10.17 -30.38
N VAL A 102 17.39 -10.28 -29.99
CA VAL A 102 16.30 -10.44 -30.97
C VAL A 102 16.16 -9.11 -31.71
N VAL A 103 16.74 -9.01 -32.91
CA VAL A 103 16.57 -7.86 -33.81
C VAL A 103 15.14 -7.90 -34.32
N VAL A 104 14.29 -6.97 -33.86
CA VAL A 104 12.87 -6.89 -34.24
C VAL A 104 12.75 -5.86 -35.37
N PRO A 105 11.89 -6.04 -36.38
CA PRO A 105 11.81 -5.14 -37.53
C PRO A 105 11.07 -3.85 -37.15
N THR A 106 11.79 -2.92 -36.52
CA THR A 106 11.34 -1.54 -36.29
C THR A 106 11.41 -0.77 -37.63
N PRO A 107 10.37 -0.02 -38.04
CA PRO A 107 10.46 0.84 -39.20
C PRO A 107 11.55 1.90 -38.97
N VAL A 108 12.71 1.74 -39.62
CA VAL A 108 13.80 2.71 -39.49
C VAL A 108 13.41 3.95 -40.30
N VAL A 109 13.06 5.04 -39.62
CA VAL A 109 12.89 6.35 -40.24
C VAL A 109 14.26 6.81 -40.74
N ARG A 110 14.44 6.89 -42.05
CA ARG A 110 15.69 7.37 -42.66
C ARG A 110 15.47 8.77 -43.21
N THR A 111 16.03 9.76 -42.53
CA THR A 111 16.03 11.16 -42.99
C THR A 111 17.13 11.37 -44.01
N CYS A 112 16.78 11.88 -45.18
CA CYS A 112 17.74 12.30 -46.20
C CYS A 112 18.00 13.81 -46.05
N PRO A 113 19.10 14.24 -45.41
CA PRO A 113 19.30 15.63 -45.04
C PRO A 113 19.55 16.55 -46.25
N THR A 114 19.99 16.00 -47.39
CA THR A 114 20.29 16.76 -48.62
C THR A 114 19.67 16.11 -49.86
N PRO A 115 19.34 16.87 -50.91
CA PRO A 115 18.90 16.30 -52.19
C PRO A 115 19.96 15.36 -52.78
N GLY A 116 19.54 14.20 -53.28
CA GLY A 116 20.45 13.15 -53.78
C GLY A 116 19.76 11.80 -53.94
N THR A 117 20.47 10.83 -54.53
CA THR A 117 19.99 9.45 -54.67
C THR A 117 20.54 8.60 -53.52
N TYR A 118 19.64 7.98 -52.76
CA TYR A 118 19.96 7.16 -51.59
C TYR A 118 19.60 5.71 -51.88
N THR A 119 20.53 4.78 -51.60
CA THR A 119 20.29 3.34 -51.73
C THR A 119 20.22 2.70 -50.34
N PHE A 120 19.12 2.00 -50.07
CA PHE A 120 18.86 1.31 -48.81
C PHE A 120 18.98 -0.20 -49.02
N PRO A 121 19.85 -0.92 -48.29
CA PRO A 121 20.07 -2.35 -48.50
C PRO A 121 18.85 -3.18 -48.09
N ALA A 122 18.68 -4.34 -48.73
CA ALA A 122 17.63 -5.28 -48.35
C ALA A 122 17.88 -5.83 -46.94
N THR A 123 16.83 -5.95 -46.14
CA THR A 123 16.91 -6.46 -44.76
C THR A 123 15.90 -7.58 -44.58
N THR A 124 16.35 -8.74 -44.09
CA THR A 124 15.50 -9.89 -43.76
C THR A 124 15.60 -10.19 -42.27
N VAL A 125 14.45 -10.27 -41.59
CA VAL A 125 14.36 -10.59 -40.17
C VAL A 125 13.42 -11.77 -39.98
N THR A 126 13.90 -12.82 -39.30
CA THR A 126 13.10 -14.01 -38.99
C THR A 126 12.68 -13.98 -37.53
N ILE A 127 11.38 -13.99 -37.28
CA ILE A 127 10.80 -14.02 -35.93
C ILE A 127 10.31 -15.43 -35.66
N GLN A 128 10.90 -16.09 -34.65
CA GLN A 128 10.58 -17.48 -34.30
C GLN A 128 9.39 -17.61 -33.33
N LYS A 129 9.13 -16.57 -32.53
CA LYS A 129 8.06 -16.53 -31.51
C LYS A 129 7.39 -15.16 -31.53
N THR A 130 6.08 -15.13 -31.25
CA THR A 130 5.33 -13.87 -31.16
C THR A 130 6.04 -12.91 -30.21
N THR A 131 6.41 -11.73 -30.70
CA THR A 131 7.17 -10.73 -29.95
C THR A 131 6.45 -9.39 -30.01
N THR A 132 6.27 -8.75 -28.85
CA THR A 132 5.68 -7.41 -28.73
C THR A 132 6.75 -6.40 -28.39
N VAL A 133 6.84 -5.31 -29.15
CA VAL A 133 7.83 -4.22 -28.97
C VAL A 133 7.15 -2.86 -28.94
N CYS A 134 7.87 -1.84 -28.48
CA CYS A 134 7.45 -0.45 -28.59
C CYS A 134 7.59 0.02 -30.04
N ASP A 135 6.48 0.47 -30.62
CA ASP A 135 6.42 1.28 -31.82
C ASP A 135 6.01 2.71 -31.44
N ALA A 136 5.92 3.63 -32.41
CA ALA A 136 5.49 5.00 -32.19
C ALA A 136 4.39 5.41 -33.16
N THR A 137 3.39 6.13 -32.64
CA THR A 137 2.33 6.75 -33.43
C THR A 137 2.27 8.23 -33.10
N SER A 138 1.66 9.03 -33.99
CA SER A 138 1.48 10.46 -33.75
C SER A 138 0.04 10.92 -34.01
N THR A 139 -0.36 11.99 -33.32
CA THR A 139 -1.68 12.62 -33.51
C THR A 139 -1.54 14.13 -33.36
N LYS A 140 -2.18 14.88 -34.27
CA LYS A 140 -2.22 16.35 -34.19
C LYS A 140 -3.35 16.78 -33.25
N VAL A 141 -3.03 17.62 -32.28
CA VAL A 141 -3.99 18.11 -31.29
C VAL A 141 -3.94 19.64 -31.17
N PRO A 142 -5.06 20.32 -30.85
CA PRO A 142 -5.07 21.74 -30.52
C PRO A 142 -4.48 22.02 -29.13
N SER A 143 -4.33 23.27 -28.73
CA SER A 143 -3.95 23.64 -27.35
C SER A 143 -4.94 23.05 -26.34
N GLY A 144 -4.45 22.47 -25.24
CA GLY A 144 -5.26 21.86 -24.20
C GLY A 144 -4.67 20.55 -23.67
N THR A 145 -5.43 19.90 -22.79
CA THR A 145 -5.09 18.59 -22.21
C THR A 145 -5.69 17.48 -23.06
N HIS A 146 -4.87 16.53 -23.48
CA HIS A 146 -5.26 15.41 -24.34
C HIS A 146 -4.86 14.08 -23.71
N THR A 147 -5.71 13.09 -23.87
CA THR A 147 -5.47 11.71 -23.46
C THR A 147 -5.24 10.87 -24.71
N ILE A 148 -4.05 10.29 -24.85
CA ILE A 148 -3.55 9.61 -26.04
C ILE A 148 -2.82 8.31 -25.65
N GLY A 149 -2.65 7.38 -26.58
CA GLY A 149 -1.99 6.10 -26.29
C GLY A 149 -2.83 5.14 -25.44
N GLY A 150 -2.16 4.15 -24.85
CA GLY A 150 -2.81 3.03 -24.16
C GLY A 150 -3.31 1.94 -25.11
N VAL A 151 -3.94 0.91 -24.55
CA VAL A 151 -4.54 -0.20 -25.31
C VAL A 151 -6.06 -0.18 -25.14
N THR A 152 -6.78 -0.01 -26.24
CA THR A 152 -8.25 -0.03 -26.23
C THR A 152 -8.76 -1.47 -26.34
N THR A 153 -9.65 -1.85 -25.44
CA THR A 153 -10.31 -3.16 -25.43
C THR A 153 -11.81 -3.01 -25.20
N VAL A 154 -12.60 -3.87 -25.84
CA VAL A 154 -14.05 -3.93 -25.65
C VAL A 154 -14.37 -5.15 -24.79
N VAL A 155 -15.09 -4.91 -23.71
CA VAL A 155 -15.49 -5.93 -22.75
C VAL A 155 -17.01 -6.03 -22.76
N VAL A 156 -17.56 -7.24 -22.83
CA VAL A 156 -19.01 -7.49 -22.92
C VAL A 156 -19.63 -7.90 -21.59
N THR A 157 -18.83 -8.35 -20.63
CA THR A 157 -19.22 -8.70 -19.26
C THR A 157 -18.05 -8.42 -18.32
N ALA A 158 -18.31 -8.19 -17.03
CA ALA A 158 -17.25 -7.87 -16.07
C ALA A 158 -16.10 -8.90 -16.13
N THR A 159 -14.89 -8.44 -16.43
CA THR A 159 -13.72 -9.30 -16.63
C THR A 159 -12.42 -8.58 -16.29
N THR A 160 -11.34 -9.32 -16.16
CA THR A 160 -10.00 -8.77 -15.99
C THR A 160 -9.22 -8.94 -17.29
N VAL A 161 -8.74 -7.84 -17.86
CA VAL A 161 -7.94 -7.83 -19.08
C VAL A 161 -6.48 -7.65 -18.71
N THR A 162 -5.61 -8.52 -19.24
CA THR A 162 -4.15 -8.34 -19.15
C THR A 162 -3.59 -8.11 -20.55
N CYS A 163 -2.94 -6.98 -20.78
CA CYS A 163 -2.36 -6.63 -22.07
C CYS A 163 -0.99 -5.95 -21.92
N PRO A 164 -0.09 -6.11 -22.91
CA PRO A 164 1.14 -5.35 -22.97
C PRO A 164 0.83 -3.89 -23.34
N VAL A 165 1.27 -2.94 -22.53
CA VAL A 165 1.14 -1.50 -22.79
C VAL A 165 2.53 -0.89 -22.96
N ALA A 166 2.67 0.06 -23.89
CA ALA A 166 3.92 0.79 -24.07
C ALA A 166 3.95 2.01 -23.16
N THR A 167 4.92 2.09 -22.25
CA THR A 167 5.07 3.18 -21.30
C THR A 167 6.36 3.94 -21.57
N ILE A 168 6.37 5.23 -21.21
CA ILE A 168 7.54 6.10 -21.30
C ILE A 168 8.17 6.22 -19.92
N HIS A 169 9.47 5.99 -19.81
CA HIS A 169 10.25 6.28 -18.62
C HIS A 169 11.31 7.33 -18.95
N THR A 170 11.33 8.44 -18.22
CA THR A 170 12.31 9.51 -18.42
C THR A 170 13.31 9.50 -17.27
N SER A 171 14.60 9.38 -17.58
CA SER A 171 15.69 9.48 -16.60
C SER A 171 16.70 10.52 -17.09
N GLY A 172 16.81 11.64 -16.37
CA GLY A 172 17.58 12.80 -16.84
C GLY A 172 17.02 13.35 -18.14
N SER A 173 17.84 13.45 -19.19
CA SER A 173 17.46 13.91 -20.53
C SER A 173 17.11 12.78 -21.50
N VAL A 174 17.09 11.51 -21.04
CA VAL A 174 16.87 10.34 -21.89
C VAL A 174 15.47 9.79 -21.65
N THR A 175 14.69 9.71 -22.72
CA THR A 175 13.35 9.15 -22.74
C THR A 175 13.39 7.75 -23.35
N THR A 176 13.05 6.73 -22.55
CA THR A 176 13.05 5.33 -22.97
C THR A 176 11.61 4.79 -22.97
N SER A 177 11.21 4.17 -24.07
CA SER A 177 9.92 3.47 -24.17
C SER A 177 10.09 1.99 -23.79
N THR A 178 9.20 1.43 -22.98
CA THR A 178 9.26 0.03 -22.55
C THR A 178 7.87 -0.62 -22.61
N ILE A 179 7.79 -1.90 -23.00
CA ILE A 179 6.55 -2.68 -22.93
C ILE A 179 6.42 -3.24 -21.52
N VAL A 180 5.31 -2.93 -20.87
CA VAL A 180 4.96 -3.51 -19.56
C VAL A 180 3.62 -4.23 -19.63
N GLN A 181 3.55 -5.41 -19.03
CA GLN A 181 2.29 -6.13 -18.87
C GLN A 181 1.44 -5.45 -17.79
N THR A 182 0.22 -5.02 -18.17
CA THR A 182 -0.72 -4.34 -17.27
C THR A 182 -2.01 -5.15 -17.14
N THR A 183 -2.48 -5.31 -15.91
CA THR A 183 -3.70 -6.04 -15.58
C THR A 183 -4.77 -5.09 -15.08
N TYR A 184 -5.86 -4.98 -15.84
CA TYR A 184 -6.92 -4.03 -15.63
C TYR A 184 -8.27 -4.73 -15.40
N VAL A 185 -9.00 -4.35 -14.35
CA VAL A 185 -10.31 -4.91 -14.05
C VAL A 185 -11.38 -4.05 -14.73
N CYS A 186 -12.10 -4.64 -15.68
CA CYS A 186 -13.25 -4.05 -16.36
C CYS A 186 -14.53 -4.47 -15.64
N PRO A 187 -15.15 -3.60 -14.81
CA PRO A 187 -16.25 -3.98 -13.93
C PRO A 187 -17.59 -4.18 -14.64
N SER A 188 -17.73 -3.75 -15.90
CA SER A 188 -18.96 -3.85 -16.67
C SER A 188 -18.67 -3.99 -18.16
N ALA A 189 -19.73 -4.21 -18.95
CA ALA A 189 -19.62 -4.09 -20.39
C ALA A 189 -19.23 -2.63 -20.75
N GLY A 190 -18.27 -2.45 -21.66
CA GLY A 190 -17.77 -1.14 -22.05
C GLY A 190 -16.50 -1.20 -22.88
N THR A 191 -16.14 -0.06 -23.47
CA THR A 191 -14.83 0.13 -24.11
C THR A 191 -13.90 0.77 -23.10
N TYR A 192 -12.77 0.13 -22.82
CA TYR A 192 -11.78 0.58 -21.86
C TYR A 192 -10.48 0.90 -22.58
N THR A 193 -9.85 2.02 -22.23
CA THR A 193 -8.47 2.35 -22.66
C THR A 193 -7.55 2.13 -21.48
N ILE A 194 -6.68 1.13 -21.56
CA ILE A 194 -5.79 0.70 -20.48
C ILE A 194 -4.47 1.47 -20.58
N ALA A 195 -4.07 2.10 -19.47
CA ALA A 195 -2.85 2.91 -19.34
C ALA A 195 -2.70 4.02 -20.41
N PRO A 196 -3.70 4.91 -20.58
CA PRO A 196 -3.55 6.05 -21.48
C PRO A 196 -2.55 7.07 -20.90
N ILE A 197 -1.98 7.88 -21.78
CA ILE A 197 -1.04 8.95 -21.43
C ILE A 197 -1.80 10.27 -21.54
N THR A 198 -1.78 11.08 -20.48
CA THR A 198 -2.34 12.43 -20.50
C THR A 198 -1.23 13.45 -20.64
N THR A 199 -1.36 14.37 -21.60
CA THR A 199 -0.39 15.44 -21.83
C THR A 199 -1.09 16.75 -22.14
N THR A 200 -0.50 17.86 -21.70
CA THR A 200 -1.00 19.22 -21.95
C THR A 200 -0.07 19.94 -22.90
N VAL A 201 -0.64 20.55 -23.95
CA VAL A 201 0.11 21.34 -24.92
C VAL A 201 -0.43 22.77 -24.95
N SER A 202 0.47 23.75 -24.95
CA SER A 202 0.11 25.18 -24.91
C SER A 202 -0.35 25.73 -26.26
N GLU A 203 0.06 25.08 -27.36
CA GLU A 203 -0.30 25.44 -28.73
C GLU A 203 -0.57 24.17 -29.55
N ALA A 204 -1.23 24.31 -30.71
CA ALA A 204 -1.55 23.18 -31.57
C ALA A 204 -0.28 22.50 -32.09
N THR A 205 -0.09 21.22 -31.75
CA THR A 205 1.13 20.47 -32.07
C THR A 205 0.84 19.00 -32.40
N VAL A 206 1.84 18.30 -32.94
CA VAL A 206 1.78 16.86 -33.19
C VAL A 206 2.46 16.14 -32.02
N ILE A 207 1.70 15.32 -31.29
CA ILE A 207 2.24 14.53 -30.20
C ILE A 207 2.59 13.15 -30.74
N VAL A 208 3.82 12.71 -30.48
CA VAL A 208 4.29 11.34 -30.76
C VAL A 208 4.27 10.56 -29.44
N TYR A 209 3.65 9.39 -29.44
CA TYR A 209 3.52 8.53 -28.27
C TYR A 209 3.76 7.06 -28.63
N PRO A 210 4.28 6.25 -27.69
CA PRO A 210 4.58 4.87 -27.98
C PRO A 210 3.31 4.01 -27.99
N THR A 211 3.32 2.99 -28.84
CA THR A 211 2.23 2.01 -28.97
C THR A 211 2.80 0.59 -29.05
N PRO A 212 2.18 -0.42 -28.44
CA PRO A 212 2.65 -1.80 -28.58
C PRO A 212 2.40 -2.33 -30.00
N ALA A 213 3.43 -2.86 -30.64
CA ALA A 213 3.33 -3.58 -31.91
C ALA A 213 3.67 -5.06 -31.72
N THR A 214 2.78 -5.95 -32.18
CA THR A 214 2.95 -7.41 -32.03
C THR A 214 3.26 -8.05 -33.38
N TYR A 215 4.41 -8.72 -33.47
CA TYR A 215 4.83 -9.46 -34.65
C TYR A 215 4.65 -10.95 -34.42
N LYS A 216 4.00 -11.62 -35.36
CA LYS A 216 3.79 -13.08 -35.33
C LYS A 216 5.02 -13.80 -35.90
N PRO A 217 5.20 -15.10 -35.61
CA PRO A 217 6.27 -15.88 -36.23
C PRO A 217 6.21 -15.82 -37.76
N GLY A 218 7.33 -15.52 -38.39
CA GLY A 218 7.41 -15.34 -39.84
C GLY A 218 8.70 -14.63 -40.29
N THR A 219 8.92 -14.62 -41.60
CA THR A 219 10.06 -13.93 -42.22
C THR A 219 9.57 -12.60 -42.79
N TYR A 220 10.20 -11.52 -42.35
CA TYR A 220 9.90 -10.15 -42.76
C TYR A 220 11.04 -9.66 -43.65
N THR A 221 10.73 -9.26 -44.89
CA THR A 221 11.73 -8.81 -45.86
C THR A 221 11.43 -7.39 -46.32
N ALA A 222 12.39 -6.49 -46.19
CA ALA A 222 12.38 -5.19 -46.85
C ALA A 222 13.26 -5.27 -48.11
N PRO A 223 12.71 -5.07 -49.33
CA PRO A 223 13.50 -5.08 -50.55
C PRO A 223 14.43 -3.87 -50.62
N GLN A 224 15.54 -4.00 -51.35
CA GLN A 224 16.46 -2.89 -51.60
C GLN A 224 15.71 -1.77 -52.35
N GLN A 225 15.80 -0.54 -51.83
CA GLN A 225 15.17 0.63 -52.45
C GLN A 225 16.20 1.69 -52.83
N VAL A 226 15.98 2.32 -53.98
CA VAL A 226 16.74 3.48 -54.44
C VAL A 226 15.78 4.66 -54.51
N VAL A 227 15.98 5.67 -53.67
CA VAL A 227 15.10 6.84 -53.56
C VAL A 227 15.86 8.07 -54.03
N THR A 228 15.30 8.77 -55.02
CA THR A 228 15.85 10.05 -55.50
C THR A 228 15.09 11.20 -54.85
N VAL A 229 15.79 11.96 -54.00
CA VAL A 229 15.23 13.03 -53.20
C VAL A 229 15.55 14.39 -53.83
N THR A 230 14.52 15.18 -54.15
CA THR A 230 14.65 16.50 -54.78
C THR A 230 14.41 17.68 -53.82
N LYS A 231 14.06 17.42 -52.55
CA LYS A 231 13.80 18.45 -51.52
C LYS A 231 14.42 18.07 -50.18
N THR A 232 14.95 19.06 -49.47
CA THR A 232 15.54 18.95 -48.13
C THR A 232 14.48 18.49 -47.11
N GLY A 233 14.81 17.50 -46.27
CA GLY A 233 13.90 17.00 -45.23
C GLY A 233 12.87 15.97 -45.70
N TYR A 234 13.08 15.33 -46.86
CA TYR A 234 12.20 14.26 -47.34
C TYR A 234 12.31 13.01 -46.46
N VAL A 235 11.14 12.51 -46.02
CA VAL A 235 11.00 11.28 -45.23
C VAL A 235 10.39 10.20 -46.12
N THR A 236 11.07 9.07 -46.26
CA THR A 236 10.54 7.88 -46.95
C THR A 236 10.35 6.75 -45.94
N ILE A 237 9.26 6.01 -46.07
CA ILE A 237 8.93 4.87 -45.21
C ILE A 237 8.91 3.64 -46.12
N CYS A 238 9.78 2.67 -45.84
CA CYS A 238 9.76 1.37 -46.53
C CYS A 238 8.71 0.46 -45.86
N PRO A 239 7.58 0.12 -46.51
CA PRO A 239 6.67 -0.88 -45.97
C PRO A 239 7.29 -2.28 -46.07
N LEU A 240 7.27 -3.03 -44.97
CA LEU A 240 7.68 -4.44 -44.91
C LEU A 240 6.54 -5.33 -45.45
N THR A 241 6.86 -6.26 -46.34
CA THR A 241 5.94 -7.32 -46.77
C THR A 241 6.22 -8.60 -45.99
N SER A 242 5.22 -9.14 -45.29
CA SER A 242 5.33 -10.41 -44.56
C SER A 242 5.00 -11.58 -45.48
N GLN A 243 5.85 -12.62 -45.49
CA GLN A 243 5.51 -13.94 -46.02
C GLN A 243 5.33 -14.89 -44.82
N GLY A 244 4.10 -15.36 -44.60
CA GLY A 244 3.79 -16.31 -43.51
C GLY A 244 4.42 -17.68 -43.77
N LEU A 245 4.83 -18.37 -42.69
CA LEU A 245 5.30 -19.75 -42.79
C LEU A 245 4.12 -20.65 -43.23
N SER A 246 4.32 -21.49 -44.26
CA SER A 246 3.29 -22.42 -44.74
C SER A 246 2.94 -23.44 -43.64
N THR A 247 1.81 -23.24 -42.98
CA THR A 247 1.19 -24.27 -42.14
C THR A 247 0.21 -25.07 -42.98
N SER A 248 0.57 -26.31 -43.28
CA SER A 248 -0.29 -27.29 -43.93
C SER A 248 -1.40 -27.76 -42.99
N THR A 249 -2.58 -27.16 -43.02
CA THR A 249 -3.83 -27.85 -42.61
C THR A 249 -5.05 -27.16 -43.24
N SER A 250 -5.97 -27.99 -43.72
CA SER A 250 -7.04 -27.74 -44.68
C SER A 250 -8.13 -26.76 -44.23
N ALA A 251 -8.64 -25.99 -45.21
CA ALA A 251 -9.81 -25.10 -45.12
C ALA A 251 -11.13 -25.85 -44.82
N PRO A 252 -12.20 -25.14 -44.42
CA PRO A 252 -13.07 -24.64 -45.48
C PRO A 252 -13.52 -23.18 -45.33
N THR A 253 -13.86 -22.69 -46.52
CA THR A 253 -14.23 -21.37 -47.02
C THR A 253 -15.54 -20.84 -46.45
N SER A 254 -15.63 -19.52 -46.21
CA SER A 254 -16.83 -18.77 -46.60
C SER A 254 -16.51 -17.29 -46.89
N THR A 255 -17.13 -16.86 -47.97
CA THR A 255 -16.94 -15.64 -48.77
C THR A 255 -17.72 -14.46 -48.22
N SER A 256 -17.27 -13.26 -48.60
CA SER A 256 -17.74 -11.95 -48.14
C SER A 256 -18.91 -11.36 -48.93
N THR A 257 -19.67 -10.49 -48.23
CA THR A 257 -20.42 -9.26 -48.69
C THR A 257 -21.76 -9.39 -49.44
N PRO A 258 -22.62 -8.33 -49.51
CA PRO A 258 -23.09 -7.33 -48.52
C PRO A 258 -24.65 -7.22 -48.42
N ALA A 259 -25.15 -6.41 -47.47
CA ALA A 259 -26.55 -5.95 -47.28
C ALA A 259 -27.11 -5.17 -48.51
N PRO A 260 -28.45 -4.95 -48.74
CA PRO A 260 -29.40 -4.35 -47.76
C PRO A 260 -30.92 -4.68 -47.90
N ALA A 261 -31.71 -4.03 -47.02
CA ALA A 261 -33.08 -3.50 -47.19
C ALA A 261 -34.25 -4.15 -46.38
N LEU A 262 -35.07 -3.22 -45.86
CA LEU A 262 -36.22 -3.34 -44.95
C LEU A 262 -37.46 -3.97 -45.60
N THR A 263 -38.27 -4.71 -44.82
CA THR A 263 -39.74 -4.49 -44.71
C THR A 263 -40.39 -5.33 -43.59
N SER A 264 -41.47 -4.76 -43.08
CA SER A 264 -42.37 -5.11 -41.97
C SER A 264 -43.05 -6.49 -42.01
N VAL A 265 -43.49 -7.02 -40.85
CA VAL A 265 -44.92 -7.19 -40.43
C VAL A 265 -45.02 -7.95 -39.08
N LYS A 266 -46.05 -7.56 -38.31
CA LYS A 266 -46.55 -8.04 -36.99
C LYS A 266 -46.66 -9.58 -36.85
N THR A 267 -46.66 -10.10 -35.60
CA THR A 267 -47.82 -10.75 -34.91
C THR A 267 -47.43 -11.35 -33.53
N GLN A 268 -48.46 -11.50 -32.68
CA GLN A 268 -48.60 -11.76 -31.25
C GLN A 268 -47.91 -12.99 -30.62
N ALA A 269 -47.74 -12.90 -29.30
CA ALA A 269 -47.42 -13.97 -28.36
C ALA A 269 -48.68 -14.69 -27.81
N PRO A 270 -48.52 -15.92 -27.29
CA PRO A 270 -49.22 -16.29 -26.06
C PRO A 270 -48.33 -16.99 -25.01
N SER A 271 -48.76 -16.83 -23.76
CA SER A 271 -48.18 -17.28 -22.48
C SER A 271 -48.15 -18.79 -22.26
N PRO A 272 -47.29 -19.31 -21.35
CA PRO A 272 -47.47 -20.62 -20.75
C PRO A 272 -48.15 -20.57 -19.35
N PRO A 273 -48.86 -21.64 -18.93
CA PRO A 273 -49.63 -21.68 -17.69
C PRO A 273 -48.88 -22.33 -16.51
N LEU A 274 -49.36 -22.00 -15.30
CA LEU A 274 -49.01 -22.54 -13.98
C LEU A 274 -49.89 -23.77 -13.63
N VAL A 275 -49.64 -24.39 -12.45
CA VAL A 275 -50.49 -25.33 -11.63
C VAL A 275 -49.92 -26.78 -11.59
N LYS A 276 -49.74 -27.56 -10.50
CA LYS A 276 -50.17 -27.59 -9.06
C LYS A 276 -49.27 -28.52 -8.19
N THR A 277 -49.43 -28.37 -6.87
CA THR A 277 -49.11 -29.14 -5.63
C THR A 277 -49.11 -30.70 -5.72
N THR A 278 -48.46 -31.52 -4.86
CA THR A 278 -48.74 -31.82 -3.42
C THR A 278 -47.72 -32.82 -2.78
N GLU A 279 -47.43 -32.65 -1.47
CA GLU A 279 -47.05 -33.56 -0.34
C GLU A 279 -45.91 -34.63 -0.30
N ALA A 280 -45.47 -34.87 0.96
CA ALA A 280 -44.25 -35.52 1.52
C ALA A 280 -44.30 -37.09 1.64
N PRO A 281 -43.30 -37.89 2.17
CA PRO A 281 -42.52 -37.69 3.43
C PRO A 281 -41.09 -38.34 3.62
N LYS A 282 -40.43 -37.94 4.73
CA LYS A 282 -39.53 -38.68 5.70
C LYS A 282 -38.04 -39.08 5.41
N LYS A 283 -37.17 -38.57 6.32
CA LYS A 283 -35.97 -39.10 7.04
C LYS A 283 -34.90 -39.99 6.34
N SER A 284 -33.64 -39.58 6.46
CA SER A 284 -32.54 -40.43 6.99
C SER A 284 -31.37 -39.59 7.52
N GLN A 285 -30.88 -39.94 8.71
CA GLN A 285 -29.71 -39.38 9.40
C GLN A 285 -28.49 -40.25 9.13
N THR A 286 -27.31 -39.66 9.01
CA THR A 286 -26.02 -40.37 8.88
C THR A 286 -25.09 -39.94 10.02
N PRO A 287 -24.39 -40.86 10.72
CA PRO A 287 -23.64 -40.56 11.95
C PRO A 287 -22.19 -40.06 11.72
N PRO A 288 -21.57 -39.40 12.73
CA PRO A 288 -20.21 -38.85 12.66
C PRO A 288 -19.09 -39.89 13.00
N PRO A 289 -17.83 -39.61 12.60
CA PRO A 289 -16.68 -40.51 12.80
C PRO A 289 -16.07 -40.47 14.23
N PRO A 290 -15.34 -41.52 14.65
CA PRO A 290 -14.85 -41.70 16.02
C PRO A 290 -13.50 -41.00 16.33
N PRO A 291 -13.21 -40.72 17.63
CA PRO A 291 -11.98 -40.06 18.09
C PRO A 291 -10.78 -41.01 18.31
N PRO A 292 -9.54 -40.48 18.38
CA PRO A 292 -8.31 -41.27 18.55
C PRO A 292 -8.08 -41.76 20.00
N PRO A 293 -7.21 -42.78 20.21
CA PRO A 293 -7.10 -43.50 21.46
C PRO A 293 -6.18 -42.83 22.51
N VAL A 294 -6.64 -42.90 23.76
CA VAL A 294 -5.92 -42.53 24.99
C VAL A 294 -5.07 -43.71 25.47
N THR A 295 -3.83 -43.44 25.89
CA THR A 295 -3.02 -44.35 26.72
C THR A 295 -2.78 -43.70 28.09
N THR A 296 -3.02 -44.46 29.14
CA THR A 296 -2.97 -44.05 30.56
C THR A 296 -1.66 -44.43 31.23
N SER A 297 -1.12 -43.47 32.00
CA SER A 297 -0.57 -43.58 33.38
C SER A 297 0.71 -44.38 33.65
N GLU A 298 1.75 -43.68 34.12
CA GLU A 298 2.49 -44.08 35.33
C GLU A 298 3.04 -42.85 36.10
N ALA A 299 3.14 -43.01 37.43
CA ALA A 299 3.26 -42.00 38.47
C ALA A 299 4.74 -41.74 38.91
N PRO A 300 5.01 -40.81 39.86
CA PRO A 300 6.25 -40.02 39.92
C PRO A 300 7.32 -40.54 40.89
N LYS A 301 8.59 -40.14 40.67
CA LYS A 301 9.68 -40.27 41.65
C LYS A 301 10.38 -38.93 41.92
N LYS A 302 10.63 -38.73 43.21
CA LYS A 302 11.13 -37.57 43.95
C LYS A 302 12.62 -37.25 43.74
N SER A 303 12.91 -35.95 43.88
CA SER A 303 13.98 -35.30 44.69
C SER A 303 15.46 -35.60 44.39
N GLN A 304 16.25 -34.54 44.21
CA GLN A 304 17.29 -34.16 45.18
C GLN A 304 17.95 -32.80 44.88
N THR A 305 17.84 -31.91 45.87
CA THR A 305 18.65 -30.72 46.15
C THR A 305 19.95 -31.14 46.87
N PRO A 306 21.04 -30.35 46.77
CA PRO A 306 22.01 -30.23 47.86
C PRO A 306 22.03 -28.82 48.51
N PRO A 307 22.64 -28.67 49.70
CA PRO A 307 22.21 -27.78 50.79
C PRO A 307 22.98 -26.43 50.87
N PRO A 308 22.66 -25.54 51.84
CA PRO A 308 23.15 -24.16 51.88
C PRO A 308 24.49 -24.05 52.62
N SER A 309 25.25 -22.99 52.35
CA SER A 309 26.36 -22.55 53.21
C SER A 309 26.25 -21.06 53.51
N LEU A 310 26.24 -20.75 54.81
CA LEU A 310 26.39 -19.42 55.41
C LEU A 310 27.90 -19.11 55.62
N PRO A 311 28.28 -17.98 56.23
CA PRO A 311 28.76 -16.77 55.59
C PRO A 311 30.28 -16.58 55.74
N VAL A 312 30.94 -15.95 54.76
CA VAL A 312 32.29 -15.43 54.95
C VAL A 312 32.29 -13.93 54.72
N THR A 313 32.40 -13.21 55.84
CA THR A 313 32.77 -11.81 55.97
C THR A 313 34.24 -11.65 55.62
N THR A 314 34.55 -10.87 54.58
CA THR A 314 35.83 -10.15 54.49
C THR A 314 35.65 -8.84 53.73
N SER A 315 35.70 -7.77 54.52
CA SER A 315 36.30 -6.44 54.31
C SER A 315 36.11 -5.70 52.99
N GLU A 316 35.43 -4.58 53.16
CA GLU A 316 35.15 -3.42 52.33
C GLU A 316 36.39 -2.73 51.69
N ALA A 317 36.21 -2.25 50.46
CA ALA A 317 36.95 -1.14 49.82
C ALA A 317 36.00 -0.43 48.81
N PRO A 318 36.16 0.88 48.54
CA PRO A 318 35.08 1.86 48.73
C PRO A 318 34.09 2.02 47.57
N LYS A 319 32.87 2.41 47.96
CA LYS A 319 31.72 2.83 47.14
C LYS A 319 32.11 3.84 46.05
N SER A 320 32.01 3.42 44.80
CA SER A 320 31.58 4.31 43.72
C SER A 320 30.07 4.16 43.59
N SER A 321 29.34 5.19 44.00
CA SER A 321 27.90 5.34 43.83
C SER A 321 27.58 5.50 42.34
N GLN A 322 27.51 4.40 41.60
CA GLN A 322 26.63 4.35 40.43
C GLN A 322 25.26 3.94 40.93
N ALA A 323 24.35 4.91 40.94
CA ALA A 323 22.92 4.61 40.95
C ALA A 323 22.66 3.57 39.83
N PRO A 324 21.85 2.53 40.07
CA PRO A 324 21.41 1.67 38.98
C PRO A 324 20.80 2.58 37.90
N PRO A 325 21.08 2.36 36.61
CA PRO A 325 20.41 3.11 35.56
C PRO A 325 18.90 2.98 35.81
N PRO A 326 18.12 4.07 35.77
CA PRO A 326 16.70 4.01 36.08
C PRO A 326 16.08 3.01 35.11
N SER A 327 15.71 1.81 35.55
CA SER A 327 15.02 0.83 34.72
C SER A 327 13.59 1.31 34.55
N ASN A 328 13.36 2.24 33.63
CA ASN A 328 12.03 2.73 33.36
C ASN A 328 11.29 1.64 32.56
N ASN A 329 10.48 0.83 33.25
CA ASN A 329 9.75 -0.30 32.68
C ASN A 329 8.55 0.16 31.80
N GLY A 330 8.67 1.32 31.12
CA GLY A 330 7.60 1.95 30.34
C GLY A 330 6.47 2.59 31.18
N GLY A 331 6.59 2.58 32.51
CA GLY A 331 5.57 3.09 33.43
C GLY A 331 5.26 4.58 33.25
N ASP A 332 6.31 5.37 32.99
CA ASP A 332 6.19 6.82 32.80
C ASP A 332 5.89 7.21 31.35
N LEU A 333 5.64 6.24 30.46
CA LEU A 333 5.49 6.45 29.01
C LEU A 333 6.70 7.14 28.36
N ILE A 334 7.88 6.91 28.94
CA ILE A 334 9.18 7.32 28.41
C ILE A 334 10.11 6.12 28.53
N SER A 335 10.90 5.88 27.49
CA SER A 335 11.88 4.79 27.41
C SER A 335 13.29 5.32 27.58
N ASN A 336 14.18 4.47 28.08
CA ASN A 336 15.63 4.72 28.05
C ASN A 336 16.28 4.22 26.76
N ASN A 337 15.51 3.59 25.88
CA ASN A 337 15.93 3.19 24.55
C ASN A 337 15.52 4.26 23.52
N ASP A 338 15.99 4.12 22.28
CA ASP A 338 15.60 5.00 21.17
C ASP A 338 14.19 4.70 20.61
N HIS A 339 13.41 3.87 21.30
CA HIS A 339 12.01 3.60 21.03
C HIS A 339 11.26 3.20 22.31
N LEU A 340 9.99 3.60 22.42
CA LEU A 340 9.13 3.29 23.57
C LEU A 340 8.24 2.09 23.34
N GLY A 341 7.34 2.21 22.36
CA GLY A 341 6.27 1.24 22.18
C GLY A 341 5.93 0.94 20.73
N MET A 342 5.20 -0.14 20.54
CA MET A 342 4.74 -0.64 19.25
C MET A 342 3.22 -0.82 19.33
N THR A 343 2.49 -0.43 18.28
CA THR A 343 1.07 -0.82 18.18
C THR A 343 0.96 -2.30 17.84
N TYR A 344 0.03 -2.98 18.51
CA TYR A 344 -0.18 -4.40 18.37
C TYR A 344 -1.66 -4.70 18.18
N THR A 345 -1.94 -5.45 17.12
CA THR A 345 -3.24 -6.06 16.87
C THR A 345 -3.03 -7.57 16.88
N PRO A 346 -3.84 -8.36 17.61
CA PRO A 346 -3.73 -9.81 17.61
C PRO A 346 -4.41 -10.43 16.37
N TYR A 347 -4.21 -9.82 15.20
CA TYR A 347 -4.68 -10.31 13.92
C TYR A 347 -3.50 -10.85 13.13
N VAL A 348 -3.72 -11.93 12.40
CA VAL A 348 -2.77 -12.43 11.41
C VAL A 348 -2.74 -11.44 10.25
N GLY A 349 -1.60 -10.76 10.02
CA GLY A 349 -1.50 -9.67 9.05
C GLY A 349 -1.94 -10.03 7.63
N SER A 350 -1.79 -11.30 7.23
CA SER A 350 -2.21 -11.78 5.90
C SER A 350 -3.72 -12.04 5.75
N THR A 351 -4.44 -12.32 6.84
CA THR A 351 -5.84 -12.81 6.77
C THR A 351 -6.84 -12.02 7.61
N GLY A 352 -6.37 -11.24 8.58
CA GLY A 352 -7.22 -10.56 9.56
C GLY A 352 -7.90 -11.50 10.55
N GLN A 353 -7.54 -12.79 10.60
CA GLN A 353 -8.06 -13.72 11.61
C GLN A 353 -7.37 -13.50 12.96
N CYS A 354 -8.06 -13.81 14.06
CA CYS A 354 -7.45 -13.74 15.39
C CYS A 354 -6.26 -14.70 15.50
N LYS A 355 -5.16 -14.22 16.07
CA LYS A 355 -3.99 -15.02 16.44
C LYS A 355 -4.30 -15.93 17.63
N THR A 356 -3.60 -17.05 17.71
CA THR A 356 -3.64 -17.92 18.90
C THR A 356 -2.87 -17.28 20.06
N ALA A 357 -3.07 -17.78 21.28
CA ALA A 357 -2.34 -17.30 22.46
C ALA A 357 -0.82 -17.49 22.31
N GLU A 358 -0.38 -18.56 21.65
CA GLU A 358 1.04 -18.87 21.40
C GLU A 358 1.66 -17.90 20.39
N GLN A 359 0.93 -17.56 19.32
CA GLN A 359 1.37 -16.55 18.35
C GLN A 359 1.51 -15.18 19.03
N VAL A 360 0.51 -14.79 19.84
CA VAL A 360 0.57 -13.55 20.63
C VAL A 360 1.75 -13.55 21.61
N ASP A 361 1.98 -14.65 22.34
CA ASP A 361 3.12 -14.77 23.26
C ASP A 361 4.47 -14.62 22.53
N SER A 362 4.61 -15.24 21.36
CA SER A 362 5.80 -15.12 20.52
C SER A 362 6.02 -13.69 20.04
N ASP A 363 4.98 -13.02 19.55
CA ASP A 363 5.09 -11.64 19.06
C ASP A 363 5.48 -10.67 20.18
N ILE A 364 4.84 -10.78 21.35
CA ILE A 364 5.14 -9.92 22.50
C ILE A 364 6.55 -10.20 23.04
N SER A 365 6.99 -11.45 23.03
CA SER A 365 8.38 -11.78 23.35
C SER A 365 9.35 -11.12 22.37
N ALA A 366 9.07 -11.17 21.06
CA ALA A 366 9.91 -10.57 20.04
C ALA A 366 9.93 -9.03 20.12
N ILE A 367 8.79 -8.40 20.40
CA ILE A 367 8.68 -6.96 20.71
C ILE A 367 9.58 -6.61 21.91
N LYS A 368 9.50 -7.39 23.00
CA LYS A 368 10.36 -7.16 24.18
C LYS A 368 11.84 -7.30 23.84
N GLN A 369 12.21 -8.35 23.09
CA GLN A 369 13.60 -8.61 22.69
C GLN A 369 14.17 -7.49 21.80
N ALA A 370 13.33 -6.83 21.00
CA ALA A 370 13.73 -5.67 20.21
C ALA A 370 13.93 -4.39 21.04
N GLY A 371 13.53 -4.38 22.31
CA GLY A 371 13.79 -3.27 23.24
C GLY A 371 12.58 -2.40 23.55
N PHE A 372 11.39 -2.76 23.05
CA PHE A 372 10.14 -2.08 23.41
C PHE A 372 9.72 -2.40 24.84
N SER A 373 9.18 -1.40 25.52
CA SER A 373 8.68 -1.54 26.90
C SER A 373 7.16 -1.49 26.99
N VAL A 374 6.50 -1.07 25.92
CA VAL A 374 5.06 -0.84 25.87
C VAL A 374 4.45 -1.38 24.58
N VAL A 375 3.28 -2.00 24.66
CA VAL A 375 2.44 -2.25 23.48
C VAL A 375 1.13 -1.48 23.58
N ARG A 376 0.66 -0.95 22.45
CA ARG A 376 -0.66 -0.32 22.34
C ARG A 376 -1.63 -1.24 21.62
N VAL A 377 -2.74 -1.55 22.27
CA VAL A 377 -3.86 -2.29 21.70
C VAL A 377 -5.07 -1.38 21.54
N TYR A 378 -5.90 -1.62 20.52
CA TYR A 378 -6.98 -0.70 20.15
C TYR A 378 -8.33 -1.03 20.79
N SER A 379 -8.59 -2.30 21.07
CA SER A 379 -9.88 -2.79 21.56
C SER A 379 -9.70 -4.09 22.38
N THR A 380 -10.81 -4.75 22.73
CA THR A 380 -10.83 -6.04 23.45
C THR A 380 -11.19 -7.24 22.56
N ASP A 381 -11.13 -7.07 21.23
CA ASP A 381 -11.29 -8.15 20.25
C ASP A 381 -10.26 -9.27 20.42
N CYS A 382 -10.51 -10.44 19.81
CA CYS A 382 -9.56 -11.57 19.75
C CYS A 382 -8.91 -11.95 21.09
N ASN A 383 -9.67 -11.91 22.19
CA ASN A 383 -9.16 -12.16 23.53
C ASN A 383 -7.94 -11.29 23.89
N THR A 384 -7.84 -10.07 23.35
CA THR A 384 -6.70 -9.15 23.52
C THR A 384 -6.30 -9.02 24.99
N LEU A 385 -7.25 -8.76 25.88
CA LEU A 385 -6.96 -8.58 27.30
C LEU A 385 -6.35 -9.82 27.94
N GLU A 386 -6.83 -11.01 27.56
CA GLU A 386 -6.32 -12.27 28.09
C GLU A 386 -4.98 -12.64 27.45
N ASN A 387 -4.92 -12.77 26.14
CA ASN A 387 -3.75 -13.26 25.42
C ASN A 387 -2.60 -12.25 25.47
N VAL A 388 -2.86 -10.99 25.07
CA VAL A 388 -1.83 -9.94 25.08
C VAL A 388 -1.46 -9.57 26.50
N GLY A 389 -2.45 -9.51 27.40
CA GLY A 389 -2.22 -9.23 28.82
C GLY A 389 -1.35 -10.26 29.52
N ASN A 390 -1.62 -11.56 29.31
CA ASN A 390 -0.81 -12.64 29.87
C ASN A 390 0.62 -12.61 29.31
N ALA A 391 0.78 -12.40 28.01
CA ALA A 391 2.09 -12.28 27.37
C ALA A 391 2.86 -11.05 27.89
N CYS A 392 2.22 -9.89 27.99
CA CYS A 392 2.81 -8.68 28.54
C CYS A 392 3.28 -8.86 29.99
N SER A 393 2.43 -9.50 30.81
CA SER A 393 2.77 -9.85 32.20
C SER A 393 3.98 -10.80 32.27
N LYS A 394 4.04 -11.79 31.39
CA LYS A 394 5.13 -12.77 31.33
C LYS A 394 6.46 -12.16 30.90
N HIS A 395 6.46 -11.27 29.92
CA HIS A 395 7.68 -10.70 29.33
C HIS A 395 8.08 -9.33 29.91
N GLY A 396 7.32 -8.80 30.88
CA GLY A 396 7.61 -7.50 31.49
C GLY A 396 7.44 -6.34 30.51
N VAL A 397 6.34 -6.35 29.77
CA VAL A 397 5.88 -5.29 28.85
C VAL A 397 4.63 -4.65 29.44
N LYS A 398 4.49 -3.33 29.37
CA LYS A 398 3.29 -2.60 29.80
C LYS A 398 2.33 -2.39 28.64
N MET A 399 1.08 -2.08 28.97
CA MET A 399 0.01 -1.94 27.98
C MET A 399 -0.57 -0.52 27.96
N ILE A 400 -0.76 0.00 26.75
CA ILE A 400 -1.71 1.07 26.45
C ILE A 400 -2.97 0.39 25.92
N VAL A 401 -4.10 0.58 26.58
CA VAL A 401 -5.35 -0.09 26.22
C VAL A 401 -6.33 0.91 25.63
N GLY A 402 -6.86 0.61 24.45
CA GLY A 402 -7.90 1.38 23.79
C GLY A 402 -9.32 0.94 24.16
N VAL A 403 -10.23 1.91 24.26
CA VAL A 403 -11.68 1.72 24.15
C VAL A 403 -12.08 2.28 22.79
N PHE A 404 -12.33 1.38 21.83
CA PHE A 404 -12.57 1.75 20.45
C PHE A 404 -14.01 2.23 20.24
N VAL A 405 -14.15 3.37 19.56
CA VAL A 405 -15.45 3.96 19.21
C VAL A 405 -15.68 3.79 17.71
N LYS A 406 -16.89 3.34 17.35
CA LYS A 406 -17.34 3.13 15.97
C LYS A 406 -18.53 4.04 15.66
N SER A 407 -19.00 4.01 14.42
CA SER A 407 -20.20 4.73 13.98
C SER A 407 -21.50 4.28 14.67
N SER A 408 -21.49 3.17 15.44
CA SER A 408 -22.66 2.68 16.19
C SER A 408 -23.03 3.56 17.38
N GLY A 409 -22.15 4.48 17.79
CA GLY A 409 -22.43 5.53 18.77
C GLY A 409 -21.29 5.75 19.77
N CYS A 410 -21.37 6.86 20.51
CA CYS A 410 -20.35 7.32 21.44
C CYS A 410 -20.89 7.47 22.87
N SER A 411 -21.40 6.38 23.44
CA SER A 411 -21.89 6.34 24.81
C SER A 411 -21.42 5.06 25.51
N ILE A 412 -21.30 5.10 26.83
CA ILE A 412 -20.97 3.92 27.65
C ILE A 412 -22.00 2.79 27.47
N ASN A 413 -23.21 3.11 27.04
CA ASN A 413 -24.30 2.15 26.79
C ASN A 413 -24.34 1.64 25.34
N THR A 414 -23.52 2.17 24.43
CA THR A 414 -23.39 1.61 23.07
C THR A 414 -22.87 0.17 23.19
N PRO A 415 -23.54 -0.85 22.60
CA PRO A 415 -23.24 -2.25 22.86
C PRO A 415 -21.75 -2.63 22.75
N ASP A 416 -21.09 -2.21 21.67
CA ASP A 416 -19.67 -2.50 21.44
C ASP A 416 -18.75 -1.83 22.48
N ILE A 417 -19.07 -0.62 22.93
CA ILE A 417 -18.30 0.12 23.94
C ILE A 417 -18.53 -0.50 25.31
N LYS A 418 -19.79 -0.80 25.64
CA LYS A 418 -20.18 -1.42 26.90
C LYS A 418 -19.47 -2.75 27.09
N GLU A 419 -19.44 -3.60 26.06
CA GLU A 419 -18.76 -4.88 26.10
C GLU A 419 -17.25 -4.72 26.34
N GLN A 420 -16.59 -3.80 25.64
CA GLN A 420 -15.16 -3.51 25.83
C GLN A 420 -14.85 -3.07 27.28
N VAL A 421 -15.64 -2.14 27.81
CA VAL A 421 -15.43 -1.62 29.17
C VAL A 421 -15.73 -2.67 30.22
N ASP A 422 -16.82 -3.45 30.08
CA ASP A 422 -17.15 -4.52 31.01
C ASP A 422 -16.05 -5.60 31.03
N LYS A 423 -15.52 -5.98 29.87
CA LYS A 423 -14.39 -6.92 29.75
C LYS A 423 -13.12 -6.36 30.40
N LEU A 424 -12.81 -5.08 30.19
CA LEU A 424 -11.65 -4.42 30.78
C LEU A 424 -11.75 -4.39 32.32
N VAL A 425 -12.93 -4.04 32.86
CA VAL A 425 -13.18 -4.01 34.30
C VAL A 425 -13.11 -5.41 34.90
N ALA A 426 -13.69 -6.41 34.24
CA ALA A 426 -13.63 -7.80 34.68
C ALA A 426 -12.20 -8.37 34.65
N TRP A 427 -11.40 -7.97 33.66
CA TRP A 427 -9.99 -8.38 33.56
C TRP A 427 -9.15 -7.81 34.71
N GLY A 428 -9.35 -6.54 35.06
CA GLY A 428 -8.90 -5.96 36.34
C GLY A 428 -7.38 -5.92 36.58
N LYS A 429 -6.56 -6.16 35.55
CA LYS A 429 -5.09 -6.15 35.62
C LYS A 429 -4.51 -4.73 35.50
N TRP A 430 -4.98 -3.82 36.35
CA TRP A 430 -4.67 -2.40 36.26
C TRP A 430 -3.18 -2.06 36.37
N ASP A 431 -2.39 -2.87 37.09
CA ASP A 431 -0.93 -2.68 37.19
C ASP A 431 -0.19 -2.86 35.84
N LEU A 432 -0.82 -3.52 34.86
CA LEU A 432 -0.29 -3.66 33.50
C LEU A 432 -0.61 -2.46 32.61
N VAL A 433 -1.66 -1.70 32.93
CA VAL A 433 -2.19 -0.63 32.06
C VAL A 433 -1.61 0.72 32.47
N VAL A 434 -0.72 1.26 31.65
CA VAL A 434 -0.05 2.56 31.90
C VAL A 434 -0.82 3.74 31.33
N LEU A 435 -1.63 3.50 30.29
CA LEU A 435 -2.45 4.51 29.63
C LEU A 435 -3.73 3.87 29.10
N LEU A 436 -4.86 4.54 29.36
CA LEU A 436 -6.14 4.24 28.74
C LEU A 436 -6.43 5.27 27.65
N VAL A 437 -6.76 4.80 26.46
CA VAL A 437 -7.07 5.63 25.30
C VAL A 437 -8.55 5.48 24.98
N VAL A 438 -9.35 6.52 25.22
CA VAL A 438 -10.79 6.51 24.94
C VAL A 438 -11.04 7.13 23.58
N GLY A 439 -11.37 6.29 22.60
CA GLY A 439 -11.52 6.70 21.20
C GLY A 439 -10.20 6.78 20.44
N ASN A 440 -10.27 6.42 19.16
CA ASN A 440 -9.20 6.57 18.18
C ASN A 440 -9.78 7.24 16.93
N GLU A 441 -9.44 8.51 16.72
CA GLU A 441 -9.95 9.36 15.64
C GLU A 441 -11.48 9.42 15.61
N ALA A 442 -12.10 9.40 16.80
CA ALA A 442 -13.54 9.32 16.95
C ALA A 442 -14.22 10.65 16.56
N ILE A 443 -13.59 11.78 16.83
CA ILE A 443 -14.07 13.11 16.42
C ILE A 443 -13.76 13.33 14.94
N MET A 444 -12.55 12.99 14.48
CA MET A 444 -12.17 13.09 13.06
C MET A 444 -13.15 12.37 12.14
N ASN A 445 -13.60 11.18 12.55
CA ASN A 445 -14.54 10.36 11.80
C ASN A 445 -16.03 10.68 12.09
N ASN A 446 -16.32 11.72 12.88
CA ASN A 446 -17.67 12.11 13.29
C ASN A 446 -18.45 11.01 14.02
N TYR A 447 -17.77 10.11 14.73
CA TYR A 447 -18.41 9.11 15.60
C TYR A 447 -18.78 9.69 16.96
N CYS A 448 -18.05 10.70 17.42
CA CYS A 448 -18.33 11.46 18.63
C CYS A 448 -18.30 12.96 18.34
N SER A 449 -19.21 13.71 18.96
CA SER A 449 -18.97 15.11 19.30
C SER A 449 -17.95 15.23 20.45
N PRO A 450 -17.29 16.38 20.64
CA PRO A 450 -16.41 16.61 21.79
C PRO A 450 -17.12 16.38 23.14
N GLN A 451 -18.40 16.75 23.24
CA GLN A 451 -19.18 16.57 24.47
C GLN A 451 -19.46 15.09 24.77
N GLU A 452 -19.84 14.31 23.77
CA GLU A 452 -20.05 12.86 23.92
C GLU A 452 -18.75 12.16 24.33
N LEU A 453 -17.63 12.50 23.69
CA LEU A 453 -16.34 11.90 24.04
C LEU A 453 -15.91 12.25 25.46
N LYS A 454 -16.13 13.48 25.92
CA LYS A 454 -15.88 13.88 27.32
C LYS A 454 -16.73 13.07 28.30
N GLN A 455 -18.01 12.89 27.99
CA GLN A 455 -18.88 12.08 28.84
C GLN A 455 -18.41 10.62 28.87
N LEU A 456 -18.05 10.06 27.72
CA LEU A 456 -17.51 8.71 27.64
C LEU A 456 -16.23 8.54 28.45
N ILE A 457 -15.28 9.49 28.38
CA ILE A 457 -14.07 9.48 29.22
C ILE A 457 -14.45 9.42 30.71
N THR A 458 -15.41 10.25 31.12
CA THR A 458 -15.88 10.32 32.51
C THR A 458 -16.48 9.00 32.95
N ASP A 459 -17.35 8.41 32.13
CA ASP A 459 -18.02 7.14 32.42
C ASP A 459 -17.04 5.98 32.49
N VAL A 460 -16.11 5.90 31.52
CA VAL A 460 -15.05 4.88 31.49
C VAL A 460 -14.15 4.99 32.73
N LYS A 461 -13.71 6.20 33.09
CA LYS A 461 -12.92 6.43 34.32
C LYS A 461 -13.69 5.97 35.57
N GLY A 462 -14.99 6.27 35.64
CA GLY A 462 -15.86 5.83 36.74
C GLY A 462 -15.97 4.30 36.86
N LYS A 463 -15.80 3.57 35.75
CA LYS A 463 -15.86 2.10 35.72
C LYS A 463 -14.54 1.40 36.03
N CYS A 464 -13.39 2.00 35.70
CA CYS A 464 -12.06 1.38 35.82
C CYS A 464 -11.56 1.14 37.26
N SER A 465 -12.41 1.28 38.27
CA SER A 465 -12.09 1.13 39.71
C SER A 465 -11.12 2.19 40.23
N SER A 466 -11.08 2.38 41.55
CA SER A 466 -10.05 3.19 42.22
C SER A 466 -8.64 2.59 42.10
N LYS A 467 -8.53 1.38 41.53
CA LYS A 467 -7.26 0.67 41.32
C LYS A 467 -6.54 1.06 40.03
N PHE A 468 -7.20 1.71 39.07
CA PHE A 468 -6.51 2.22 37.90
C PHE A 468 -5.73 3.48 38.27
N SER A 469 -4.39 3.37 38.25
CA SER A 469 -3.45 4.46 38.54
C SER A 469 -2.76 5.02 37.28
N GLY A 470 -3.07 4.44 36.11
CA GLY A 470 -2.56 4.91 34.83
C GLY A 470 -3.18 6.24 34.40
N LYS A 471 -2.67 6.78 33.29
CA LYS A 471 -3.16 8.03 32.69
C LYS A 471 -4.33 7.75 31.74
N VAL A 472 -5.12 8.77 31.42
CA VAL A 472 -6.16 8.72 30.38
C VAL A 472 -5.90 9.75 29.30
N THR A 473 -6.16 9.39 28.05
CA THR A 473 -6.14 10.29 26.89
C THR A 473 -7.19 9.87 25.85
N ILE A 474 -7.30 10.66 24.79
CA ILE A 474 -7.87 10.27 23.49
C ILE A 474 -6.74 10.11 22.47
N SER A 475 -7.01 9.49 21.32
CA SER A 475 -6.12 9.56 20.15
C SER A 475 -6.79 10.30 19.02
N GLU A 476 -6.31 11.49 18.69
CA GLU A 476 -6.79 12.29 17.54
C GLU A 476 -5.57 12.85 16.78
N THR A 477 -5.76 13.31 15.56
CA THR A 477 -4.71 14.02 14.81
C THR A 477 -4.51 15.45 15.32
N LEU A 478 -3.35 16.07 15.05
CA LEU A 478 -3.05 17.41 15.57
C LEU A 478 -4.08 18.46 15.13
N ASN A 479 -4.53 18.41 13.87
CA ASN A 479 -5.53 19.35 13.36
C ASN A 479 -6.86 19.27 14.12
N ILE A 480 -7.21 18.09 14.66
CA ILE A 480 -8.41 17.94 15.50
C ILE A 480 -8.17 18.55 16.88
N TRP A 481 -7.01 18.31 17.48
CA TRP A 481 -6.61 18.95 18.74
C TRP A 481 -6.56 20.48 18.65
N GLN A 482 -6.18 21.04 17.50
CA GLN A 482 -6.13 22.49 17.26
C GLN A 482 -7.50 23.15 17.17
N ARG A 483 -8.59 22.37 17.05
CA ARG A 483 -9.93 22.95 17.12
C ARG A 483 -10.25 23.38 18.55
N GLU A 484 -10.80 24.59 18.69
CA GLU A 484 -11.14 25.16 20.00
C GLU A 484 -12.23 24.36 20.73
N ASP A 485 -13.23 23.87 19.99
CA ASP A 485 -14.32 23.05 20.56
C ASP A 485 -13.84 21.69 21.08
N VAL A 486 -12.76 21.15 20.51
CA VAL A 486 -12.11 19.92 20.97
C VAL A 486 -11.20 20.21 22.16
N SER A 487 -10.24 21.11 21.99
CA SER A 487 -9.24 21.41 23.03
C SER A 487 -9.87 21.89 24.34
N SER A 488 -10.82 22.84 24.28
CA SER A 488 -11.53 23.33 25.48
C SER A 488 -12.25 22.21 26.25
N MET A 489 -12.76 21.20 25.53
CA MET A 489 -13.50 20.10 26.12
C MET A 489 -12.59 18.97 26.64
N MET A 490 -11.51 18.69 25.92
CA MET A 490 -10.61 17.56 26.19
C MET A 490 -9.49 17.91 27.17
N CYS A 491 -8.90 19.11 27.10
CA CYS A 491 -7.83 19.53 28.00
C CYS A 491 -8.13 19.29 29.48
N PRO A 492 -9.33 19.55 30.05
CA PRO A 492 -9.59 19.29 31.46
C PRO A 492 -9.81 17.82 31.84
N CYS A 493 -10.15 16.92 30.89
CA CYS A 493 -10.51 15.53 31.21
C CYS A 493 -9.41 14.50 30.92
N VAL A 494 -8.40 14.85 30.12
CA VAL A 494 -7.23 13.98 29.84
C VAL A 494 -6.06 14.26 30.80
N ASP A 495 -5.28 13.23 31.10
CA ASP A 495 -4.10 13.33 31.99
C ASP A 495 -2.81 13.60 31.19
N ILE A 496 -2.78 13.20 29.93
CA ILE A 496 -1.70 13.41 28.94
C ILE A 496 -2.32 13.68 27.57
N MET A 497 -1.62 14.38 26.69
CA MET A 497 -2.07 14.62 25.32
C MET A 497 -1.62 13.49 24.39
N GLY A 498 -2.58 12.77 23.80
CA GLY A 498 -2.34 11.68 22.87
C GLY A 498 -2.71 12.05 21.44
N ALA A 499 -1.81 11.80 20.48
CA ALA A 499 -2.12 12.02 19.06
C ALA A 499 -1.50 11.01 18.11
N ASN A 500 -2.18 10.78 16.98
CA ASN A 500 -1.64 10.07 15.82
C ASN A 500 -0.88 11.07 14.94
N ILE A 501 0.40 10.80 14.67
CA ILE A 501 1.28 11.71 13.93
C ILE A 501 2.06 10.89 12.91
N HIS A 502 1.58 10.88 11.67
CA HIS A 502 2.19 10.17 10.55
C HIS A 502 2.80 11.18 9.56
N PRO A 503 4.14 11.33 9.52
CA PRO A 503 4.81 12.32 8.67
C PRO A 503 4.54 12.13 7.18
N TYR A 504 4.29 10.88 6.74
CA TYR A 504 3.98 10.53 5.36
C TYR A 504 2.81 11.31 4.74
N PHE A 505 1.80 11.69 5.53
CA PHE A 505 0.66 12.45 5.02
C PHE A 505 0.94 13.94 4.80
N ASN A 506 2.17 14.39 5.04
CA ASN A 506 2.64 15.72 4.67
C ASN A 506 3.54 15.61 3.43
N ASP A 507 3.12 16.26 2.35
CA ASP A 507 3.78 16.19 1.04
C ASP A 507 5.13 16.91 0.98
N ALA A 508 5.44 17.74 1.97
CA ALA A 508 6.70 18.47 2.09
C ALA A 508 7.73 17.77 3.00
N VAL A 509 7.42 16.60 3.56
CA VAL A 509 8.32 15.88 4.47
C VAL A 509 9.03 14.76 3.73
N ALA A 510 10.35 14.85 3.57
CA ALA A 510 11.14 13.73 3.10
C ALA A 510 11.32 12.69 4.23
N PRO A 511 11.58 11.39 3.91
CA PRO A 511 11.83 10.37 4.93
C PRO A 511 12.88 10.76 5.97
N SER A 512 13.98 11.40 5.56
CA SER A 512 15.05 11.85 6.45
C SER A 512 14.62 12.92 7.47
N GLU A 513 13.56 13.66 7.18
CA GLU A 513 13.03 14.77 7.99
C GLU A 513 11.87 14.32 8.91
N ALA A 514 11.46 13.05 8.81
CA ALA A 514 10.32 12.50 9.54
C ALA A 514 10.41 12.74 11.06
N GLY A 515 11.57 12.50 11.68
CA GLY A 515 11.77 12.72 13.10
C GLY A 515 11.63 14.19 13.51
N GLN A 516 12.22 15.11 12.75
CA GLN A 516 12.10 16.55 13.00
C GLN A 516 10.65 17.00 12.90
N PHE A 517 9.92 16.52 11.89
CA PHE A 517 8.50 16.79 11.74
C PHE A 517 7.71 16.31 12.96
N VAL A 518 7.85 15.04 13.37
CA VAL A 518 7.14 14.48 14.53
C VAL A 518 7.43 15.30 15.79
N GLN A 519 8.69 15.64 16.05
CA GLN A 519 9.07 16.45 17.21
C GLN A 519 8.47 17.87 17.17
N GLY A 520 8.35 18.47 15.98
CA GLY A 520 7.62 19.73 15.80
C GLY A 520 6.13 19.60 16.15
N GLN A 521 5.47 18.54 15.68
CA GLN A 521 4.06 18.26 15.99
C GLN A 521 3.84 18.01 17.49
N ILE A 522 4.76 17.30 18.16
CA ILE A 522 4.75 17.11 19.61
C ILE A 522 4.82 18.45 20.35
N ASN A 523 5.67 19.37 19.90
CA ASN A 523 5.80 20.69 20.52
C ASN A 523 4.53 21.53 20.33
N LEU A 524 3.92 21.49 19.14
CA LEU A 524 2.66 22.16 18.87
C LEU A 524 1.54 21.60 19.76
N LEU A 525 1.43 20.27 19.85
CA LEU A 525 0.43 19.61 20.67
C LEU A 525 0.58 19.98 22.15
N LYS A 526 1.81 19.96 22.67
CA LYS A 526 2.12 20.33 24.06
C LYS A 526 1.58 21.71 24.43
N ASN A 527 1.68 22.67 23.51
CA ASN A 527 1.26 24.05 23.75
C ASN A 527 -0.27 24.24 23.81
N ILE A 528 -1.07 23.27 23.35
CA ILE A 528 -2.53 23.37 23.33
C ILE A 528 -3.09 23.25 24.76
N CYS A 529 -2.69 22.24 25.53
CA CYS A 529 -3.14 22.06 26.92
C CYS A 529 -2.05 22.28 27.98
N ASN A 530 -0.81 22.58 27.59
CA ASN A 530 0.36 22.66 28.49
C ASN A 530 0.56 21.39 29.33
N LYS A 531 0.38 20.22 28.70
CA LYS A 531 0.52 18.89 29.32
C LYS A 531 1.59 18.08 28.60
N ASP A 532 2.03 16.99 29.23
CA ASP A 532 2.89 16.01 28.57
C ASP A 532 2.19 15.43 27.34
N VAL A 533 3.00 14.95 26.38
CA VAL A 533 2.54 14.46 25.09
C VAL A 533 3.06 13.05 24.86
N ILE A 534 2.22 12.19 24.33
CA ILE A 534 2.58 10.90 23.76
C ILE A 534 2.05 10.81 22.32
N THR A 535 2.91 10.43 21.39
CA THR A 535 2.45 10.06 20.04
C THR A 535 1.99 8.62 20.08
N LEU A 536 0.71 8.40 19.82
CA LEU A 536 0.05 7.11 19.98
C LEU A 536 0.15 6.23 18.73
N GLU A 537 0.37 6.83 17.55
CA GLU A 537 0.74 6.16 16.30
C GLU A 537 1.73 7.05 15.54
N VAL A 538 2.86 6.48 15.12
CA VAL A 538 3.79 7.08 14.17
C VAL A 538 4.39 6.00 13.29
N GLY A 539 4.49 6.25 11.99
CA GLY A 539 5.08 5.28 11.07
C GLY A 539 5.32 5.87 9.70
N TRP A 540 5.76 5.00 8.79
CA TRP A 540 5.96 5.31 7.37
C TRP A 540 5.62 4.06 6.55
N PRO A 541 4.82 4.15 5.48
CA PRO A 541 4.41 2.96 4.74
C PRO A 541 5.52 2.48 3.79
N SER A 542 5.65 1.16 3.64
CA SER A 542 6.62 0.53 2.74
C SER A 542 6.13 0.43 1.29
N SER A 543 4.85 0.72 1.03
CA SER A 543 4.20 0.64 -0.28
C SER A 543 2.99 1.59 -0.35
N GLY A 544 2.50 1.85 -1.55
CA GLY A 544 1.42 2.80 -1.84
C GLY A 544 1.84 3.83 -2.88
N SER A 545 1.21 4.99 -2.85
CA SER A 545 1.52 6.14 -3.70
C SER A 545 2.48 7.08 -2.99
N ASN A 546 3.40 7.71 -3.72
CA ASN A 546 4.18 8.82 -3.18
C ASN A 546 3.26 10.02 -2.91
N ASN A 547 3.57 10.79 -1.87
CA ASN A 547 2.90 12.04 -1.54
C ASN A 547 3.94 13.17 -1.52
N GLY A 548 4.14 13.85 -2.65
CA GLY A 548 5.21 14.84 -2.78
C GLY A 548 6.60 14.25 -2.47
N LEU A 549 7.30 14.83 -1.48
CA LEU A 549 8.59 14.36 -0.96
C LEU A 549 8.46 13.11 -0.08
N ALA A 550 7.26 12.80 0.42
CA ALA A 550 6.99 11.59 1.19
C ALA A 550 6.87 10.38 0.25
N VAL A 551 8.01 9.83 -0.14
CA VAL A 551 8.12 8.64 -0.98
C VAL A 551 7.94 7.35 -0.18
N VAL A 552 7.32 6.33 -0.78
CA VAL A 552 7.14 5.00 -0.15
C VAL A 552 8.26 4.04 -0.55
N GLY A 553 8.44 2.97 0.22
CA GLY A 553 9.43 1.92 -0.04
C GLY A 553 10.10 1.46 1.25
N PHE A 554 10.70 0.26 1.25
CA PHE A 554 11.41 -0.24 2.43
C PHE A 554 12.60 0.65 2.82
N ASP A 555 13.35 1.18 1.84
CA ASP A 555 14.45 2.11 2.12
C ASP A 555 13.95 3.42 2.74
N ALA A 556 12.88 4.00 2.16
CA ALA A 556 12.26 5.21 2.68
C ALA A 556 11.69 5.00 4.10
N GLN A 557 10.99 3.88 4.33
CA GLN A 557 10.49 3.50 5.64
C GLN A 557 11.63 3.37 6.66
N SER A 558 12.73 2.70 6.29
CA SER A 558 13.90 2.55 7.16
C SER A 558 14.53 3.91 7.52
N ILE A 559 14.70 4.80 6.53
CA ILE A 559 15.22 6.16 6.75
C ILE A 559 14.31 6.96 7.69
N ALA A 560 12.98 6.91 7.47
CA ALA A 560 12.01 7.61 8.31
C ALA A 560 11.99 7.08 9.75
N VAL A 561 11.93 5.75 9.93
CA VAL A 561 11.96 5.12 11.25
C VAL A 561 13.25 5.49 11.99
N LYS A 562 14.40 5.45 11.32
CA LYS A 562 15.68 5.87 11.90
C LYS A 562 15.63 7.33 12.36
N SER A 563 15.17 8.24 11.50
CA SER A 563 15.02 9.67 11.82
C SER A 563 14.11 9.89 13.05
N ILE A 564 12.99 9.18 13.13
CA ILE A 564 12.06 9.25 14.27
C ILE A 564 12.71 8.72 15.56
N ARG A 565 13.41 7.59 15.49
CA ARG A 565 14.11 6.99 16.64
C ARG A 565 15.13 7.95 17.23
N GLU A 566 15.99 8.51 16.38
CA GLU A 566 17.03 9.46 16.79
C GLU A 566 16.47 10.74 17.42
N GLN A 567 15.32 11.24 16.92
CA GLN A 567 14.79 12.52 17.35
C GLN A 567 13.84 12.44 18.56
N CYS A 568 12.94 11.45 18.60
CA CYS A 568 11.88 11.39 19.60
C CYS A 568 11.37 9.97 19.89
N GLY A 569 12.06 8.91 19.44
CA GLY A 569 11.57 7.54 19.52
C GLY A 569 11.22 7.08 20.95
N ASN A 570 11.93 7.62 21.95
CA ASN A 570 11.76 7.29 23.36
C ASN A 570 10.40 7.68 23.98
N LYS A 571 9.52 8.38 23.26
CA LYS A 571 8.19 8.83 23.74
C LYS A 571 7.08 8.69 22.68
N VAL A 572 7.31 7.85 21.67
CA VAL A 572 6.33 7.59 20.60
C VAL A 572 6.03 6.09 20.49
N ILE A 573 4.83 5.79 19.99
CA ILE A 573 4.37 4.44 19.72
C ILE A 573 4.40 4.20 18.21
N PHE A 574 5.29 3.32 17.77
CA PHE A 574 5.49 2.97 16.37
C PHE A 574 4.32 2.16 15.82
N PHE A 575 3.85 2.50 14.63
CA PHE A 575 2.73 1.88 13.93
C PHE A 575 3.22 1.26 12.62
N SER A 576 3.16 -0.05 12.43
CA SER A 576 2.68 -1.14 13.31
C SER A 576 3.67 -2.31 13.35
N LEU A 577 3.41 -3.39 14.12
CA LEU A 577 4.31 -4.56 14.13
C LEU A 577 4.45 -5.20 12.74
N GLU A 578 3.33 -5.45 12.06
CA GLU A 578 3.27 -6.13 10.77
C GLU A 578 2.35 -5.41 9.78
N ASN A 579 2.43 -5.81 8.51
CA ASN A 579 1.51 -5.35 7.47
C ASN A 579 0.14 -6.00 7.64
N ASP A 580 -0.89 -5.17 7.73
CA ASP A 580 -2.28 -5.59 7.79
C ASP A 580 -2.87 -5.72 6.36
N LEU A 581 -2.48 -6.77 5.62
CA LEU A 581 -2.91 -7.05 4.23
C LEU A 581 -4.42 -7.23 4.06
N TRP A 582 -5.14 -7.43 5.15
CA TRP A 582 -6.60 -7.50 5.19
C TRP A 582 -7.28 -6.12 5.16
N LYS A 583 -6.55 -5.02 5.40
CA LYS A 583 -7.09 -3.66 5.33
C LYS A 583 -7.35 -3.23 3.89
N GLN A 584 -8.39 -2.42 3.71
CA GLN A 584 -8.59 -1.70 2.45
C GLN A 584 -7.47 -0.68 2.28
N LYS A 585 -6.83 -0.67 1.11
CA LYS A 585 -5.61 0.12 0.87
C LYS A 585 -5.77 1.65 0.98
N GLY A 586 -7.00 2.15 1.06
CA GLY A 586 -7.30 3.59 1.11
C GLY A 586 -6.92 4.33 -0.17
N SER A 587 -7.05 5.67 -0.14
CA SER A 587 -6.74 6.54 -1.29
C SER A 587 -5.25 6.64 -1.60
N CYS A 588 -4.39 6.51 -0.57
CA CYS A 588 -2.93 6.45 -0.72
C CYS A 588 -2.42 5.09 -1.21
N GLY A 589 -3.27 4.05 -1.25
CA GLY A 589 -2.83 2.70 -1.56
C GLY A 589 -1.90 2.07 -0.51
N CYS A 590 -1.80 2.66 0.69
CA CYS A 590 -0.74 2.44 1.66
C CYS A 590 -1.21 1.77 2.98
N GLU A 591 -2.52 1.72 3.24
CA GLU A 591 -3.09 1.31 4.55
C GLU A 591 -2.78 -0.13 4.98
N ASP A 592 -2.37 -0.98 4.03
CA ASP A 592 -2.01 -2.37 4.28
C ASP A 592 -0.50 -2.61 4.47
N SER A 593 0.31 -1.53 4.44
CA SER A 593 1.76 -1.61 4.26
C SER A 593 2.57 -0.81 5.31
N TRP A 594 2.08 -0.74 6.56
CA TRP A 594 2.68 0.03 7.66
C TRP A 594 3.57 -0.78 8.62
N GLY A 595 3.74 -2.07 8.39
CA GLY A 595 4.51 -2.96 9.27
C GLY A 595 5.98 -2.56 9.37
N LEU A 596 6.46 -2.43 10.60
CA LEU A 596 7.81 -1.99 10.96
C LEU A 596 8.67 -3.09 11.56
N GLY A 597 8.15 -4.33 11.68
CA GLY A 597 8.89 -5.44 12.27
C GLY A 597 10.30 -5.60 11.67
N ALA A 598 10.42 -5.53 10.34
CA ALA A 598 11.72 -5.58 9.66
C ALA A 598 12.65 -4.41 10.05
N ALA A 599 12.13 -3.18 10.20
CA ALA A 599 12.90 -2.01 10.61
C ALA A 599 13.44 -2.10 12.05
N PHE A 600 12.84 -2.97 12.87
CA PHE A 600 13.28 -3.26 14.25
C PHE A 600 13.89 -4.67 14.40
N ASN A 601 14.19 -5.37 13.31
CA ASN A 601 14.70 -6.75 13.31
C ASN A 601 13.81 -7.77 14.05
N ILE A 602 12.50 -7.52 14.09
CA ILE A 602 11.51 -8.42 14.67
C ILE A 602 11.03 -9.41 13.59
N LYS A 603 11.11 -10.70 13.91
CA LYS A 603 10.45 -11.76 13.13
C LYS A 603 9.06 -12.00 13.71
N VAL A 604 8.04 -11.70 12.92
CA VAL A 604 6.64 -11.90 13.31
C VAL A 604 6.30 -13.39 13.25
N SER A 605 5.46 -13.88 14.17
CA SER A 605 4.94 -15.23 14.07
C SER A 605 4.02 -15.36 12.84
N SER A 606 4.28 -16.37 12.00
CA SER A 606 3.52 -16.65 10.78
C SER A 606 2.24 -17.44 11.02
#